data_AF-A0A1H2RPQ7-F1
#
_entry.id   AF-A0A1H2RPQ7-F1
#
_cell.length_a   1.000
_cell.length_b   1.000
_cell.length_c   1.000
_cell.angle_alpha   90.00
_cell.angle_beta   90.00
_cell.angle_gamma   90.00
#
_symmetry.space_group_name_H-M   'P 1'
#
loop_
_entity.id
_entity.type
_entity.pdbx_description
1 polymer ?
#
loop_
_entity_poly.entity_id
_entity_poly.type
_entity_poly.pdbx_seq_one_letter_code
_entity_poly.pdbx_strand_id
1 'polypeptide(L)'
;MYRFSILFLLLVAACNNTPQTSENTPSTQEASQEKAPAQEGIRYEGVLPTEDGDLLSTTIILGENNTYSLLQHSQNKETNREEKGKFGWDEENKTIFLISKDGQKSYYKVDAQVLIYLADPNKKLTPEEEVRVTLHQKQ
;
A
#
# COMPACT_ATOMS: atom_id res chain seq x y z
N MET A 1 -38.18 12.64 -38.33
CA MET A 1 -38.88 11.34 -38.30
C MET A 1 -38.28 10.46 -39.36
N TYR A 2 -37.53 9.41 -39.02
CA TYR A 2 -37.54 8.11 -39.70
C TYR A 2 -36.93 7.09 -38.74
N ARG A 3 -37.76 6.12 -38.36
CA ARG A 3 -37.42 4.98 -37.51
C ARG A 3 -36.72 3.95 -38.39
N PHE A 4 -35.58 3.43 -37.95
CA PHE A 4 -35.07 2.15 -38.45
C PHE A 4 -34.91 1.22 -37.26
N SER A 5 -35.89 0.34 -37.14
CA SER A 5 -35.94 -0.81 -36.26
C SER A 5 -35.57 -2.00 -37.13
N ILE A 6 -34.41 -2.62 -36.92
CA ILE A 6 -34.17 -4.01 -37.35
C ILE A 6 -33.46 -4.75 -36.21
N LEU A 7 -34.28 -5.55 -35.56
CA LEU A 7 -33.95 -6.68 -34.69
C LEU A 7 -33.15 -7.71 -35.51
N PHE A 8 -31.98 -8.14 -35.02
CA PHE A 8 -31.40 -9.40 -35.45
C PHE A 8 -30.92 -10.17 -34.21
N LEU A 9 -31.75 -11.12 -33.80
CA LEU A 9 -31.48 -12.16 -32.82
C LEU A 9 -31.08 -13.40 -33.61
N LEU A 10 -29.97 -14.06 -33.26
CA LEU A 10 -29.78 -15.50 -33.51
C LEU A 10 -28.68 -16.06 -32.58
N LEU A 11 -29.11 -16.95 -31.69
CA LEU A 11 -28.33 -17.88 -30.85
C LEU A 11 -27.67 -18.97 -31.71
N VAL A 12 -26.56 -19.58 -31.24
CA VAL A 12 -26.40 -21.04 -30.88
C VAL A 12 -25.03 -21.19 -30.14
N ALA A 13 -24.96 -21.44 -28.83
CA ALA A 13 -24.87 -22.73 -28.12
C ALA A 13 -23.77 -23.72 -28.59
N ALA A 14 -22.76 -23.93 -27.73
CA ALA A 14 -21.90 -25.13 -27.73
C ALA A 14 -21.64 -25.58 -26.29
N CYS A 15 -22.13 -26.77 -25.94
CA CYS A 15 -21.77 -27.54 -24.75
C CYS A 15 -20.92 -28.75 -25.19
N ASN A 16 -19.85 -29.10 -24.47
CA ASN A 16 -19.71 -30.41 -23.77
C ASN A 16 -18.31 -30.70 -23.17
N ASN A 17 -18.34 -31.05 -21.87
CA ASN A 17 -17.64 -32.04 -21.03
C ASN A 17 -16.39 -32.87 -21.48
N THR A 18 -15.30 -32.74 -20.67
CA THR A 18 -14.47 -33.72 -19.86
C THR A 18 -13.93 -35.05 -20.50
N PRO A 19 -12.82 -35.74 -20.02
CA PRO A 19 -12.09 -35.64 -18.73
C PRO A 19 -10.53 -35.96 -18.66
N GLN A 20 -10.00 -35.93 -17.42
CA GLN A 20 -8.89 -36.69 -16.79
C GLN A 20 -7.46 -36.10 -16.60
N THR A 21 -7.19 -35.77 -15.34
CA THR A 21 -6.13 -36.28 -14.43
C THR A 21 -4.69 -36.38 -14.92
N SER A 22 -3.80 -35.66 -14.23
CA SER A 22 -2.49 -36.17 -13.83
C SER A 22 -2.13 -35.60 -12.46
N GLU A 23 -2.03 -36.50 -11.50
CA GLU A 23 -1.54 -36.31 -10.15
C GLU A 23 -0.01 -36.44 -10.18
N ASN A 24 0.73 -35.41 -9.73
CA ASN A 24 1.95 -35.64 -8.96
C ASN A 24 2.38 -34.36 -8.22
N THR A 25 2.33 -34.43 -6.90
CA THR A 25 2.95 -33.48 -5.97
C THR A 25 4.45 -33.76 -5.92
N PRO A 26 5.30 -32.72 -5.92
CA PRO A 26 6.14 -32.52 -4.74
C PRO A 26 6.08 -31.07 -4.21
N SER A 27 5.96 -31.00 -2.89
CA SER A 27 6.04 -29.83 -2.01
C SER A 27 6.97 -28.71 -2.51
N THR A 28 6.42 -27.50 -2.62
CA THR A 28 7.17 -26.26 -2.39
C THR A 28 6.30 -25.41 -1.49
N GLN A 29 6.88 -25.00 -0.36
CA GLN A 29 6.31 -24.04 0.57
C GLN A 29 6.09 -22.73 -0.19
N GLU A 30 4.89 -22.52 -0.73
CA GLU A 30 4.41 -21.19 -1.00
C GLU A 30 4.08 -20.59 0.36
N ALA A 31 5.05 -19.84 0.91
CA ALA A 31 4.70 -18.72 1.75
C ALA A 31 3.67 -17.94 0.96
N SER A 32 2.40 -18.06 1.37
CA SER A 32 1.31 -17.24 0.88
C SER A 32 1.67 -15.81 1.26
N GLN A 33 2.47 -15.16 0.42
CA GLN A 33 2.40 -13.72 0.26
C GLN A 33 1.01 -13.51 -0.28
N GLU A 34 0.08 -13.35 0.65
CA GLU A 34 -1.22 -12.77 0.38
C GLU A 34 -0.91 -11.48 -0.36
N LYS A 35 -1.06 -11.54 -1.69
CA LYS A 35 -0.88 -10.41 -2.56
C LYS A 35 -1.98 -9.46 -2.14
N ALA A 36 -1.64 -8.52 -1.26
CA ALA A 36 -2.51 -7.44 -0.88
C ALA A 36 -3.12 -6.89 -2.18
N PRO A 37 -4.44 -6.70 -2.24
CA PRO A 37 -5.11 -6.25 -3.46
C PRO A 37 -4.35 -5.03 -4.00
N ALA A 38 -4.14 -4.96 -5.31
CA ALA A 38 -3.41 -3.86 -5.93
C ALA A 38 -4.16 -2.55 -5.59
N GLN A 39 -3.71 -1.87 -4.54
CA GLN A 39 -4.26 -0.58 -4.16
C GLN A 39 -3.62 0.45 -5.08
N GLU A 40 -4.46 1.13 -5.85
CA GLU A 40 -4.03 2.18 -6.76
C GLU A 40 -3.52 3.39 -5.95
N GLY A 41 -2.36 3.94 -6.34
CA GLY A 41 -1.75 5.07 -5.67
C GLY A 41 -0.22 5.07 -5.76
N ILE A 42 0.40 6.09 -5.15
CA ILE A 42 1.86 6.18 -5.03
C ILE A 42 2.31 5.35 -3.83
N ARG A 43 3.11 4.32 -4.10
CA ARG A 43 3.60 3.38 -3.08
C ARG A 43 4.98 3.81 -2.57
N TYR A 44 5.15 3.81 -1.26
CA TYR A 44 6.41 4.03 -0.57
C TYR A 44 6.71 2.85 0.36
N GLU A 45 7.97 2.42 0.39
CA GLU A 45 8.40 1.33 1.26
C GLU A 45 9.75 1.60 1.90
N GLY A 46 9.95 1.07 3.10
CA GLY A 46 11.21 1.10 3.82
C GLY A 46 11.10 0.40 5.16
N VAL A 47 12.18 0.44 5.94
CA VAL A 47 12.23 -0.11 7.30
C VAL A 47 12.42 1.04 8.27
N LEU A 48 11.46 1.23 9.17
CA LEU A 48 11.51 2.30 10.16
C LEU A 48 11.90 1.73 11.53
N PRO A 49 12.87 2.33 12.23
CA PRO A 49 13.16 1.97 13.61
C PRO A 49 12.03 2.43 14.54
N THR A 50 11.76 1.65 15.58
CA THR A 50 10.88 2.07 16.68
C THR A 50 11.69 2.58 17.87
N GLU A 51 11.03 3.27 18.80
CA GLU A 51 11.64 3.71 20.06
C GLU A 51 12.12 2.53 20.91
N ASP A 52 11.46 1.38 20.80
CA ASP A 52 11.81 0.14 21.53
C ASP A 52 12.97 -0.63 20.88
N GLY A 53 13.58 -0.12 19.81
CA GLY A 53 14.68 -0.77 19.10
C GLY A 53 14.27 -1.87 18.12
N ASP A 54 12.97 -1.97 17.81
CA ASP A 54 12.45 -2.87 16.78
C ASP A 54 12.56 -2.24 15.38
N LEU A 55 12.41 -3.06 14.34
CA LEU A 55 12.43 -2.64 12.94
C LEU A 55 11.08 -2.98 12.28
N LEU A 56 10.39 -1.95 11.80
CA LEU A 56 9.10 -2.08 11.13
C LEU A 56 9.27 -1.98 9.62
N SER A 57 9.09 -3.09 8.91
CA SER A 57 8.86 -3.04 7.46
C SER A 57 7.55 -2.30 7.21
N THR A 58 7.63 -1.16 6.53
CA THR A 58 6.53 -0.22 6.38
C THR A 58 6.22 0.00 4.90
N THR A 59 4.96 -0.17 4.53
CA THR A 59 4.42 0.18 3.21
C THR A 59 3.33 1.22 3.38
N ILE A 60 3.44 2.35 2.68
CA ILE A 60 2.41 3.39 2.58
C ILE A 60 1.98 3.51 1.13
N ILE A 61 0.68 3.53 0.89
CA ILE A 61 0.10 3.82 -0.42
C ILE A 61 -0.74 5.09 -0.27
N LEU A 62 -0.35 6.14 -0.98
CA LEU A 62 -1.12 7.40 -1.07
C LEU A 62 -2.02 7.32 -2.30
N GLY A 63 -3.32 7.20 -2.07
CA GLY A 63 -4.33 7.07 -3.11
C GLY A 63 -5.06 8.37 -3.42
N GLU A 64 -6.02 8.29 -4.35
CA GLU A 64 -6.88 9.41 -4.71
C GLU A 64 -7.74 9.90 -3.54
N ASN A 65 -8.30 11.09 -3.69
CA ASN A 65 -9.20 11.72 -2.70
C ASN A 65 -8.60 11.75 -1.29
N ASN A 66 -7.28 11.98 -1.22
CA ASN A 66 -6.52 12.07 0.03
C ASN A 66 -6.62 10.82 0.91
N THR A 67 -6.75 9.64 0.32
CA THR A 67 -6.79 8.38 1.06
C THR A 67 -5.41 7.78 1.23
N TYR A 68 -5.17 7.05 2.31
CA TYR A 68 -3.97 6.23 2.43
C TYR A 68 -4.29 4.82 2.91
N SER A 69 -3.36 3.90 2.64
CA SER A 69 -3.27 2.61 3.29
C SER A 69 -1.85 2.40 3.81
N LEU A 70 -1.75 1.82 4.99
CA LEU A 70 -0.52 1.56 5.72
C LEU A 70 -0.50 0.09 6.12
N LEU A 71 0.60 -0.60 5.80
CA LEU A 71 0.91 -1.94 6.27
C LEU A 71 2.26 -1.91 6.97
N GLN A 72 2.32 -2.38 8.20
CA GLN A 72 3.55 -2.51 8.97
C GLN A 72 3.72 -3.92 9.52
N HIS A 73 4.91 -4.46 9.39
CA HIS A 73 5.30 -5.75 9.95
C HIS A 73 6.54 -5.58 10.83
N SER A 74 6.44 -6.04 12.08
CA SER A 74 7.58 -6.10 13.00
C SER A 74 8.49 -7.26 12.65
N GLN A 75 9.80 -7.03 12.62
CA GLN A 75 10.76 -8.12 12.40
C GLN A 75 10.93 -9.02 13.63
N ASN A 76 10.66 -8.51 14.83
CA ASN A 76 10.85 -9.24 16.09
C ASN A 76 9.55 -9.78 16.68
N LYS A 77 8.38 -9.42 16.13
CA LYS A 77 7.06 -9.81 16.63
C LYS A 77 6.19 -10.30 15.48
N GLU A 78 5.41 -11.36 15.69
CA GLU A 78 4.39 -11.83 14.74
C GLU A 78 3.13 -10.94 14.77
N THR A 79 3.32 -9.62 14.72
CA THR A 79 2.23 -8.66 14.74
C THR A 79 2.28 -7.79 13.50
N ASN A 80 1.17 -7.77 12.77
CA ASN A 80 0.94 -6.89 11.64
C ASN A 80 0.03 -5.74 12.07
N ARG A 81 0.36 -4.53 11.63
CA ARG A 81 -0.52 -3.37 11.75
C ARG A 81 -0.98 -2.98 10.35
N GLU A 82 -2.30 -2.98 10.17
CA GLU A 82 -2.95 -2.51 8.97
C GLU A 82 -3.84 -1.32 9.29
N GLU A 83 -3.72 -0.26 8.51
CA GLU A 83 -4.47 0.96 8.70
C GLU A 83 -4.86 1.59 7.37
N LYS A 84 -6.04 2.21 7.36
CA LYS A 84 -6.54 3.04 6.25
C LYS A 84 -7.15 4.29 6.82
N GLY A 85 -6.98 5.41 6.12
CA GLY A 85 -7.49 6.70 6.57
C GLY A 85 -7.36 7.78 5.52
N LYS A 86 -7.34 9.03 6.01
CA LYS A 86 -7.12 10.21 5.19
C LYS A 86 -5.75 10.81 5.48
N PHE A 87 -5.12 11.42 4.49
CA PHE A 87 -3.92 12.21 4.69
C PHE A 87 -4.16 13.68 4.35
N GLY A 88 -3.53 14.57 5.11
CA GLY A 88 -3.47 15.99 4.79
C GLY A 88 -2.10 16.37 4.22
N TRP A 89 -2.05 17.56 3.64
CA TRP A 89 -0.83 18.17 3.12
C TRP A 89 -0.64 19.55 3.77
N ASP A 90 0.56 19.79 4.26
CA ASP A 90 1.06 21.08 4.71
C ASP A 90 2.05 21.60 3.67
N GLU A 91 1.62 22.58 2.89
CA GLU A 91 2.40 23.22 1.82
C GLU A 91 3.61 23.99 2.36
N GLU A 92 3.47 24.64 3.53
CA GLU A 92 4.52 25.47 4.10
C GLU A 92 5.73 24.63 4.52
N ASN A 93 5.45 23.48 5.14
CA ASN A 93 6.48 22.58 5.65
C ASN A 93 6.79 21.41 4.70
N LYS A 94 6.16 21.36 3.52
CA LYS A 94 6.27 20.25 2.56
C LYS A 94 6.08 18.88 3.24
N THR A 95 5.05 18.78 4.06
CA THR A 95 4.83 17.65 4.97
C THR A 95 3.44 17.06 4.75
N ILE A 96 3.34 15.74 4.60
CA ILE A 96 2.05 15.04 4.72
C ILE A 96 1.83 14.58 6.16
N PHE A 97 0.56 14.44 6.55
CA PHE A 97 0.20 13.78 7.80
C PHE A 97 -0.91 12.76 7.57
N LEU A 98 -0.65 11.52 7.99
CA LEU A 98 -1.62 10.43 7.97
C LEU A 98 -2.50 10.53 9.21
N ILE A 99 -3.82 10.49 9.03
CA ILE A 99 -4.80 10.56 10.12
C ILE A 99 -5.40 9.18 10.33
N SER A 100 -5.02 8.54 11.43
CA SER A 100 -5.55 7.23 11.84
C SER A 100 -7.01 7.34 12.30
N LYS A 101 -7.66 6.18 12.49
CA LYS A 101 -9.08 6.12 12.88
C LYS A 101 -9.37 6.76 14.24
N ASP A 102 -8.41 6.74 15.15
CA ASP A 102 -8.47 7.38 16.47
C ASP A 102 -8.08 8.87 16.43
N GLY A 103 -7.79 9.42 15.25
CA GLY A 103 -7.44 10.83 15.05
C GLY A 103 -5.97 11.17 15.31
N GLN A 104 -5.14 10.17 15.62
CA GLN A 104 -3.69 10.37 15.75
C GLN A 104 -3.06 10.71 14.39
N LYS A 105 -1.97 11.47 14.44
CA LYS A 105 -1.26 11.92 13.25
C LYS A 105 0.16 11.39 13.21
N SER A 106 0.54 10.78 12.08
CA SER A 106 1.92 10.48 11.73
C SER A 106 2.40 11.42 10.63
N TYR A 107 3.54 12.07 10.82
CA TYR A 107 4.04 13.11 9.92
C TYR A 107 5.19 12.59 9.05
N TYR A 108 5.20 13.02 7.80
CA TYR A 108 6.28 12.69 6.87
C TYR A 108 6.62 13.91 6.01
N LYS A 109 7.89 14.30 5.99
CA LYS A 109 8.41 15.28 5.02
C LYS A 109 8.46 14.61 3.64
N VAL A 110 7.99 15.32 2.63
CA VAL A 110 8.07 14.89 1.24
C VAL A 110 9.31 15.49 0.60
N ASP A 111 10.17 14.65 0.02
CA ASP A 111 11.32 15.09 -0.75
C ASP A 111 11.51 14.16 -1.97
N ALA A 112 11.59 14.74 -3.17
CA ALA A 112 11.68 14.01 -4.43
C ALA A 112 10.77 12.76 -4.50
N GLN A 113 11.36 11.56 -4.46
CA GLN A 113 10.68 10.26 -4.52
C GLN A 113 10.71 9.53 -3.16
N VAL A 114 10.76 10.28 -2.05
CA VAL A 114 10.82 9.71 -0.71
C VAL A 114 9.85 10.38 0.27
N LEU A 115 9.47 9.61 1.29
CA LEU A 115 8.82 10.09 2.50
C LEU A 115 9.78 9.91 3.68
N ILE A 116 10.05 10.97 4.42
CA ILE A 116 10.93 10.95 5.58
C ILE A 116 10.06 11.06 6.83
N TYR A 117 10.00 10.00 7.65
CA TYR A 117 9.19 9.99 8.86
C TYR A 117 9.70 11.00 9.89
N LEU A 118 8.78 11.76 10.48
CA LEU A 118 9.05 12.76 11.50
C LEU A 118 8.37 12.36 12.81
N ALA A 119 9.16 11.90 13.78
CA ALA A 119 8.67 11.63 15.14
C ALA A 119 8.21 12.92 15.84
N ASP A 120 8.91 14.03 15.59
CA ASP A 120 8.49 15.39 15.94
C ASP A 120 8.52 16.25 14.67
N PRO A 121 7.36 16.78 14.21
CA PRO A 121 7.30 17.61 13.00
C PRO A 121 8.10 18.91 13.10
N ASN A 122 8.47 19.36 14.31
CA ASN A 122 9.26 20.59 14.51
C ASN A 122 10.77 20.32 14.59
N LYS A 123 11.19 19.06 14.72
CA LYS A 123 12.60 18.69 14.81
C LYS A 123 13.21 18.67 13.40
N LYS A 124 14.36 19.33 13.25
CA LYS A 124 15.23 19.15 12.08
C LYS A 124 16.09 17.91 12.28
N LEU A 125 16.00 16.96 11.35
CA LEU A 125 16.83 15.76 11.34
C LEU A 125 18.19 16.05 10.71
N THR A 126 19.24 15.35 11.17
CA THR A 126 20.52 15.30 10.45
C THR A 126 20.40 14.38 9.22
N PRO A 127 21.29 14.49 8.23
CA PRO A 127 21.26 13.59 7.06
C PRO A 127 21.30 12.10 7.43
N GLU A 128 22.06 11.74 8.46
CA GLU A 128 22.17 10.36 8.96
C GLU A 128 20.88 9.90 9.65
N GLU A 129 20.16 10.81 10.32
CA GLU A 129 18.84 10.53 10.87
C GLU A 129 17.81 10.35 9.75
N GLU A 130 17.78 11.23 8.75
CA GLU A 130 16.86 11.16 7.61
C GLU A 130 16.98 9.81 6.89
N VAL A 131 18.20 9.37 6.59
CA VAL A 131 18.45 8.08 5.92
C VAL A 131 17.82 6.90 6.66
N ARG A 132 17.82 6.90 8.00
CA ARG A 132 17.26 5.81 8.82
C ARG A 132 15.73 5.77 8.86
N VAL A 133 15.09 6.88 8.54
CA VAL A 133 13.62 7.04 8.65
C VAL A 133 12.96 7.33 7.30
N THR A 134 13.66 6.98 6.22
CA THR A 134 13.21 7.22 4.85
C THR A 134 12.47 6.01 4.27
N LEU A 135 11.34 6.28 3.63
CA LEU A 135 10.60 5.36 2.77
C LEU A 135 10.79 5.79 1.32
N HIS A 136 11.11 4.84 0.44
CA HIS A 136 11.35 5.11 -0.96
C HIS A 136 10.14 4.78 -1.81
N GLN A 137 9.79 5.68 -2.73
CA GLN A 137 8.78 5.43 -3.74
C GLN A 137 9.14 4.18 -4.55
N LYS A 138 8.15 3.34 -4.83
CA LYS A 138 8.25 2.19 -5.71
C LYS A 138 7.55 2.51 -7.03
N GLN A 139 8.16 2.08 -8.13
CA GLN A 139 7.63 2.20 -9.49
C GLN A 139 6.62 1.10 -9.79
#